data_AF-A0A8H7Q9S9-F1
#
_entry.id   AF-A0A8H7Q9S9-F1
#
_cell.length_a   1.000
_cell.length_b   1.000
_cell.length_c   1.000
_cell.angle_alpha   90.00
_cell.angle_beta   90.00
_cell.angle_gamma   90.00
#
_symmetry.space_group_name_H-M   'P 1'
#
loop_
_entity.id
_entity.type
_entity.pdbx_description
1 polymer ?
#
loop_
_entity_poly.entity_id
_entity_poly.type
_entity_poly.pdbx_seq_one_letter_code
_entity_poly.pdbx_strand_id
1 'polypeptide(L)'
;MSKPLAYPTRVALCDLFTLYHQCHRDAALSSKFVKSCVRTIGSEAMINDVKPMLPILMEWFIELDGNNEISSLEPLIRSFVYLPTRAILLDSILVYDETTFMRIASNGSSQLTFFVSENVYALVQKYPSYALAVRFKLVQAQLLPDLALRLTITHIHDEVNFLNGELAGLPSWILSQSTNIAPLITAMKNKLCELAKEETGKESPTQLEMAKILRAIIGLLGFFGIKATEEQYRVCFDVIRKSNTERTIELSLCFILICAEQVLRLPIRERNGLLRHVLESTVTEMPALIAVEFAANQILQVEEMVREKLKMGIMIPKLYLFEMQKLFKTVEVDIYAKFRQTQEE
;
A
#
# COMPACT_ATOMS: atom_id res chain seq x y z
N MET A 1 2.22 44.64 22.15
CA MET A 1 1.05 44.62 23.06
C MET A 1 -0.05 43.80 22.41
N SER A 2 -0.20 42.53 22.80
CA SER A 2 -1.23 41.63 22.29
C SER A 2 -2.60 42.06 22.83
N LYS A 3 -3.61 42.14 21.94
CA LYS A 3 -4.99 42.41 22.36
C LYS A 3 -5.44 41.34 23.35
N PRO A 4 -6.14 41.70 24.44
CA PRO A 4 -6.67 40.71 25.37
C PRO A 4 -7.57 39.72 24.61
N LEU A 5 -7.32 38.43 24.83
CA LEU A 5 -8.13 37.33 24.30
C LEU A 5 -9.62 37.60 24.57
N ALA A 6 -10.46 37.44 23.55
CA ALA A 6 -11.91 37.55 23.70
C ALA A 6 -12.41 36.53 24.71
N TYR A 7 -13.44 36.89 25.48
CA TYR A 7 -13.99 36.05 26.54
C TYR A 7 -14.34 34.61 26.09
N PRO A 8 -14.95 34.38 24.91
CA PRO A 8 -15.24 33.02 24.43
C PRO A 8 -13.97 32.19 24.24
N THR A 9 -12.89 32.82 23.78
CA THR A 9 -11.59 32.17 23.57
C THR A 9 -10.96 31.71 24.88
N ARG A 10 -11.11 32.47 25.96
CA ARG A 10 -10.61 32.09 27.29
C ARG A 10 -11.40 30.92 27.89
N VAL A 11 -12.70 30.88 27.67
CA VAL A 11 -13.56 29.78 28.13
C VAL A 11 -13.23 28.49 27.40
N ALA A 12 -13.07 28.54 26.06
CA ALA A 12 -12.63 27.39 25.26
C ALA A 12 -11.32 26.79 25.80
N LEU A 13 -10.39 27.67 26.15
CA LEU A 13 -9.08 27.31 26.66
C LEU A 13 -9.12 26.62 28.01
N CYS A 14 -9.86 27.19 28.95
CA CYS A 14 -10.09 26.57 30.23
C CYS A 14 -10.76 25.20 30.07
N ASP A 15 -11.72 25.06 29.16
CA ASP A 15 -12.42 23.80 28.92
C ASP A 15 -11.50 22.73 28.31
N LEU A 16 -10.64 23.09 27.35
CA LEU A 16 -9.67 22.17 26.72
C LEU A 16 -8.62 21.67 27.73
N PHE A 17 -8.07 22.55 28.57
CA PHE A 17 -7.10 22.18 29.60
C PHE A 17 -7.73 21.42 30.77
N THR A 18 -8.97 21.78 31.14
CA THR A 18 -9.73 21.05 32.17
C THR A 18 -10.06 19.63 31.72
N LEU A 19 -10.42 19.45 30.43
CA LEU A 19 -10.64 18.14 29.82
C LEU A 19 -9.37 17.28 29.94
N TYR A 20 -8.20 17.82 29.59
CA TYR A 20 -6.91 17.13 29.70
C TYR A 20 -6.59 16.70 31.13
N HIS A 21 -6.64 17.65 32.07
CA HIS A 21 -6.28 17.39 33.47
C HIS A 21 -7.21 16.35 34.13
N GLN A 22 -8.48 16.32 33.75
CA GLN A 22 -9.47 15.39 34.31
C GLN A 22 -9.44 14.02 33.63
N CYS A 23 -9.30 13.96 32.31
CA CYS A 23 -9.12 12.69 31.58
C CYS A 23 -7.85 11.96 32.00
N HIS A 24 -6.81 12.69 32.41
CA HIS A 24 -5.58 12.11 32.93
C HIS A 24 -5.70 11.56 34.37
N ARG A 25 -6.61 12.11 35.20
CA ARG A 25 -6.75 11.75 36.61
C ARG A 25 -7.78 10.67 36.90
N ASP A 26 -8.89 10.61 36.17
CA ASP A 26 -9.95 9.62 36.45
C ASP A 26 -10.90 9.41 35.25
N ALA A 27 -10.97 8.19 34.72
CA ALA A 27 -11.82 7.83 33.60
C ALA A 27 -13.32 7.91 33.92
N ALA A 28 -13.73 7.74 35.19
CA ALA A 28 -15.14 7.74 35.59
C ALA A 28 -15.74 9.15 35.71
N LEU A 29 -14.94 10.12 36.20
CA LEU A 29 -15.33 11.54 36.32
C LEU A 29 -15.45 12.23 34.95
N SER A 30 -14.79 11.68 33.93
CA SER A 30 -14.81 12.21 32.56
C SER A 30 -16.23 12.29 31.97
N SER A 31 -17.10 11.30 32.15
CA SER A 31 -18.33 11.17 31.32
C SER A 31 -19.37 12.29 31.50
N LYS A 32 -19.43 12.94 32.67
CA LYS A 32 -20.42 13.99 32.98
C LYS A 32 -19.91 15.38 32.60
N PHE A 33 -18.62 15.64 32.79
CA PHE A 33 -17.96 16.90 32.43
C PHE A 33 -17.59 16.97 30.94
N VAL A 34 -17.19 15.84 30.34
CA VAL A 34 -17.01 15.69 28.89
C VAL A 34 -18.27 16.11 28.16
N LYS A 35 -19.48 15.74 28.63
CA LYS A 35 -20.74 16.19 27.99
C LYS A 35 -20.94 17.71 28.00
N SER A 36 -20.49 18.41 29.05
CA SER A 36 -20.56 19.87 29.13
C SER A 36 -19.52 20.54 28.23
N CYS A 37 -18.28 20.05 28.26
CA CYS A 37 -17.19 20.55 27.42
C CYS A 37 -17.41 20.22 25.93
N VAL A 38 -17.96 19.05 25.60
CA VAL A 38 -18.41 18.65 24.26
C VAL A 38 -19.48 19.59 23.73
N ARG A 39 -20.33 20.16 24.59
CA ARG A 39 -21.35 21.13 24.16
C ARG A 39 -20.74 22.49 23.82
N THR A 40 -19.76 22.94 24.61
CA THR A 40 -19.05 24.21 24.39
C THR A 40 -18.09 24.10 23.20
N ILE A 41 -17.22 23.08 23.20
CA ILE A 41 -16.23 22.81 22.14
C ILE A 41 -16.92 22.21 20.90
N GLY A 42 -18.13 21.66 21.00
CA GLY A 42 -18.90 21.16 19.85
C GLY A 42 -19.53 22.25 18.99
N SER A 43 -19.45 23.53 19.39
CA SER A 43 -19.91 24.66 18.58
C SER A 43 -18.88 25.02 17.52
N GLU A 44 -19.25 24.77 16.25
CA GLU A 44 -18.38 25.05 15.08
C GLU A 44 -18.00 26.54 14.98
N ALA A 45 -18.93 27.45 15.29
CA ALA A 45 -18.69 28.89 15.29
C ALA A 45 -17.61 29.28 16.32
N MET A 46 -17.70 28.72 17.53
CA MET A 46 -16.74 28.99 18.59
C MET A 46 -15.35 28.47 18.25
N ILE A 47 -15.25 27.28 17.64
CA ILE A 47 -13.95 26.75 17.26
C ILE A 47 -13.33 27.52 16.11
N ASN A 48 -14.12 27.98 15.13
CA ASN A 48 -13.58 28.80 14.06
C ASN A 48 -12.98 30.11 14.59
N ASP A 49 -13.53 30.69 15.65
CA ASP A 49 -12.98 31.87 16.32
C ASP A 49 -11.67 31.57 17.07
N VAL A 50 -11.51 30.35 17.60
CA VAL A 50 -10.35 29.93 18.42
C VAL A 50 -9.26 29.29 17.56
N LYS A 51 -9.60 28.78 16.38
CA LYS A 51 -8.72 28.05 15.46
C LYS A 51 -7.37 28.73 15.23
N PRO A 52 -7.29 30.05 14.96
CA PRO A 52 -6.02 30.71 14.69
C PRO A 52 -5.07 30.73 15.90
N MET A 53 -5.60 30.53 17.10
CA MET A 53 -4.85 30.60 18.34
C MET A 53 -4.42 29.23 18.85
N LEU A 54 -5.06 28.14 18.40
CA LEU A 54 -4.75 26.79 18.84
C LEU A 54 -3.25 26.45 18.83
N PRO A 55 -2.46 26.78 17.78
CA PRO A 55 -1.02 26.51 17.78
C PRO A 55 -0.27 27.20 18.93
N ILE A 56 -0.53 28.49 19.16
CA ILE A 56 0.07 29.28 20.26
C ILE A 56 -0.30 28.67 21.63
N LEU A 57 -1.50 28.11 21.73
CA LEU A 57 -2.00 27.51 22.96
C LEU A 57 -1.38 26.15 23.22
N MET A 58 -1.03 25.41 22.17
CA MET A 58 -0.23 24.20 22.28
C MET A 58 1.22 24.51 22.66
N GLU A 59 1.82 25.58 22.13
CA GLU A 59 3.14 26.09 22.56
C GLU A 59 3.14 26.38 24.06
N TRP A 60 2.20 27.20 24.52
CA TRP A 60 2.09 27.56 25.93
C TRP A 60 1.83 26.35 26.81
N PHE A 61 1.06 25.37 26.34
CA PHE A 61 0.83 24.14 27.08
C PHE A 61 2.13 23.34 27.26
N ILE A 62 2.90 23.17 26.19
CA ILE A 62 4.19 22.48 26.24
C ILE A 62 5.17 23.21 27.16
N GLU A 63 5.21 24.55 27.09
CA GLU A 63 6.05 25.38 27.96
C GLU A 63 5.63 25.29 29.45
N LEU A 64 4.33 25.29 29.73
CA LEU A 64 3.79 25.15 31.08
C LEU A 64 4.03 23.77 31.67
N ASP A 65 4.03 22.73 30.83
CA ASP A 65 4.23 21.33 31.23
C ASP A 65 5.73 20.94 31.29
N GLY A 66 6.64 21.81 30.86
CA GLY A 66 8.10 21.65 30.88
C GLY A 66 8.74 21.42 32.27
N ASN A 67 7.94 21.19 33.31
CA ASN A 67 8.36 20.89 34.67
C ASN A 67 7.93 19.50 35.19
N ASN A 68 7.20 18.67 34.43
CA ASN A 68 6.80 17.32 34.87
C ASN A 68 6.85 16.27 33.74
N GLU A 69 6.92 14.98 34.12
CA GLU A 69 7.08 13.76 33.30
C GLU A 69 5.96 13.49 32.24
N ILE A 70 5.09 14.47 31.94
CA ILE A 70 3.86 14.30 31.14
C ILE A 70 4.02 14.92 29.74
N SER A 71 5.18 14.76 29.11
CA SER A 71 5.55 15.34 27.80
C SER A 71 4.80 14.76 26.58
N SER A 72 3.53 14.41 26.72
CA SER A 72 2.72 13.73 25.72
C SER A 72 1.37 14.44 25.55
N LEU A 73 1.20 15.12 24.41
CA LEU A 73 -0.08 15.65 23.93
C LEU A 73 -1.09 14.52 23.55
N GLU A 74 -0.67 13.26 23.66
CA GLU A 74 -1.45 12.09 23.27
C GLU A 74 -2.80 11.95 24.00
N PRO A 75 -2.91 12.14 25.33
CA PRO A 75 -4.20 12.06 26.01
C PRO A 75 -5.15 13.19 25.58
N LEU A 76 -4.62 14.39 25.29
CA LEU A 76 -5.41 15.53 24.82
C LEU A 76 -6.04 15.22 23.46
N ILE A 77 -5.21 14.77 22.52
CA ILE A 77 -5.66 14.50 21.15
C ILE A 77 -6.60 13.28 21.12
N ARG A 78 -6.34 12.23 21.92
CA ARG A 78 -7.28 11.11 22.13
C ARG A 78 -8.65 11.60 22.60
N SER A 79 -8.69 12.64 23.44
CA SER A 79 -9.95 13.20 23.95
C SER A 79 -10.70 13.99 22.88
N PHE A 80 -9.98 14.64 21.95
CA PHE A 80 -10.60 15.42 20.88
C PHE A 80 -11.27 14.57 19.81
N VAL A 81 -10.84 13.33 19.63
CA VAL A 81 -11.38 12.43 18.61
C VAL A 81 -12.87 12.15 18.79
N TYR A 82 -13.38 12.26 20.02
CA TYR A 82 -14.81 12.07 20.33
C TYR A 82 -15.66 13.33 20.14
N LEU A 83 -15.05 14.47 19.78
CA LEU A 83 -15.77 15.74 19.63
C LEU A 83 -16.43 15.85 18.24
N PRO A 84 -17.60 16.50 18.13
CA PRO A 84 -18.22 16.82 16.84
C PRO A 84 -17.33 17.69 15.94
N THR A 85 -16.51 18.53 16.55
CA THR A 85 -15.65 19.53 15.92
C THR A 85 -14.19 19.07 15.76
N ARG A 86 -13.94 17.78 15.99
CA ARG A 86 -12.63 17.12 15.92
C ARG A 86 -11.82 17.47 14.67
N ALA A 87 -12.46 17.60 13.51
CA ALA A 87 -11.78 17.88 12.27
C ALA A 87 -11.08 19.26 12.27
N ILE A 88 -11.71 20.26 12.87
CA ILE A 88 -11.15 21.62 12.92
C ILE A 88 -10.03 21.72 13.96
N LEU A 89 -10.17 20.99 15.08
CA LEU A 89 -9.14 20.90 16.12
C LEU A 89 -7.91 20.15 15.62
N LEU A 90 -8.09 18.99 14.98
CA LEU A 90 -7.00 18.19 14.42
C LEU A 90 -6.29 18.92 13.27
N ASP A 91 -7.02 19.65 12.40
CA ASP A 91 -6.41 20.51 11.36
C ASP A 91 -5.45 21.56 11.97
N SER A 92 -5.74 22.03 13.18
CA SER A 92 -4.91 23.03 13.87
C SER A 92 -3.72 22.40 14.61
N ILE A 93 -3.86 21.16 15.07
CA ILE A 93 -2.82 20.41 15.79
C ILE A 93 -1.81 19.80 14.83
N LEU A 94 -2.27 19.30 13.66
CA LEU A 94 -1.41 18.71 12.62
C LEU A 94 -0.37 19.69 12.09
N VAL A 95 -0.65 20.99 12.12
CA VAL A 95 0.29 22.06 11.77
C VAL A 95 1.42 22.20 12.80
N TYR A 96 1.19 21.74 14.03
CA TYR A 96 2.04 22.05 15.18
C TYR A 96 2.91 20.89 15.65
N ASP A 97 2.37 19.66 15.72
CA ASP A 97 3.16 18.49 16.17
C ASP A 97 2.74 17.19 15.46
N GLU A 98 3.39 16.94 14.33
CA GLU A 98 3.25 15.74 13.53
C GLU A 98 3.75 14.47 14.25
N THR A 99 4.71 14.59 15.16
CA THR A 99 5.32 13.43 15.83
C THR A 99 4.36 12.80 16.84
N THR A 100 3.64 13.61 17.61
CA THR A 100 2.59 13.11 18.50
C THR A 100 1.45 12.49 17.70
N PHE A 101 1.11 13.05 16.54
CA PHE A 101 0.07 12.49 15.67
C PHE A 101 0.39 11.06 15.23
N MET A 102 1.63 10.81 14.78
CA MET A 102 2.08 9.47 14.38
C MET A 102 2.07 8.48 15.55
N ARG A 103 2.42 8.92 16.78
CA ARG A 103 2.36 8.09 17.99
C ARG A 103 0.93 7.70 18.38
N ILE A 104 -0.04 8.59 18.17
CA ILE A 104 -1.46 8.30 18.43
C ILE A 104 -1.98 7.26 17.44
N ALA A 105 -1.62 7.39 16.16
CA ALA A 105 -2.01 6.46 15.12
C ALA A 105 -1.46 5.04 15.36
N SER A 106 -0.24 4.93 15.91
CA SER A 106 0.41 3.63 16.18
C SER A 106 -0.16 2.89 17.41
N ASN A 107 -0.63 3.63 18.42
CA ASN A 107 -1.05 3.06 19.72
C ASN A 107 -2.56 3.19 19.99
N GLY A 108 -3.34 3.53 18.95
CA GLY A 108 -4.76 3.82 19.04
C GLY A 108 -5.66 2.59 18.92
N SER A 109 -6.89 2.71 19.42
CA SER A 109 -7.96 1.74 19.10
C SER A 109 -8.32 1.83 17.61
N SER A 110 -8.92 0.78 17.04
CA SER A 110 -9.34 0.76 15.62
C SER A 110 -10.24 1.94 15.22
N GLN A 111 -11.09 2.43 16.13
CA GLN A 111 -11.89 3.63 15.92
C GLN A 111 -11.02 4.88 15.79
N LEU A 112 -10.04 5.03 16.67
CA LEU A 112 -9.10 6.16 16.65
C LEU A 112 -8.26 6.14 15.36
N THR A 113 -7.77 4.98 14.95
CA THR A 113 -7.05 4.75 13.68
C THR A 113 -7.90 5.17 12.48
N PHE A 114 -9.18 4.79 12.43
CA PHE A 114 -10.11 5.21 11.38
C PHE A 114 -10.30 6.73 11.34
N PHE A 115 -10.51 7.36 12.49
CA PHE A 115 -10.68 8.83 12.55
C PHE A 115 -9.42 9.57 12.12
N VAL A 116 -8.26 9.14 12.59
CA VAL A 116 -6.95 9.66 12.20
C VAL A 116 -6.79 9.57 10.67
N SER A 117 -7.14 8.42 10.08
CA SER A 117 -7.09 8.20 8.63
C SER A 117 -7.95 9.22 7.86
N GLU A 118 -9.22 9.38 8.26
CA GLU A 118 -10.16 10.29 7.60
C GLU A 118 -9.75 11.77 7.73
N ASN A 119 -9.20 12.19 8.88
CA ASN A 119 -8.77 13.58 9.06
C ASN A 119 -7.53 13.92 8.25
N VAL A 120 -6.55 13.01 8.18
CA VAL A 120 -5.36 13.20 7.33
C VAL A 120 -5.77 13.23 5.88
N TYR A 121 -6.67 12.33 5.48
CA TYR A 121 -7.19 12.35 4.12
C TYR A 121 -7.89 13.68 3.80
N ALA A 122 -8.74 14.20 4.68
CA ALA A 122 -9.40 15.50 4.51
C ALA A 122 -8.39 16.66 4.44
N LEU A 123 -7.32 16.62 5.24
CA LEU A 123 -6.23 17.60 5.17
C LEU A 123 -5.56 17.56 3.79
N VAL A 124 -5.23 16.38 3.29
CA VAL A 124 -4.61 16.23 1.96
C VAL A 124 -5.57 16.63 0.84
N GLN A 125 -6.87 16.36 0.97
CA GLN A 125 -7.86 16.85 0.01
C GLN A 125 -7.88 18.38 -0.08
N LYS A 126 -7.70 19.06 1.06
CA LYS A 126 -7.61 20.51 1.12
C LYS A 126 -6.26 21.04 0.61
N TYR A 127 -5.19 20.30 0.86
CA TYR A 127 -3.82 20.68 0.47
C TYR A 127 -3.08 19.50 -0.21
N PRO A 128 -3.35 19.24 -1.51
CA PRO A 128 -2.82 18.06 -2.20
C PRO A 128 -1.29 17.99 -2.28
N SER A 129 -0.59 19.13 -2.16
CA SER A 129 0.87 19.20 -2.17
C SER A 129 1.53 18.39 -1.04
N TYR A 130 0.81 18.10 0.05
CA TYR A 130 1.34 17.30 1.16
C TYR A 130 1.18 15.79 0.96
N ALA A 131 0.44 15.32 -0.06
CA ALA A 131 0.10 13.90 -0.23
C ALA A 131 1.34 12.98 -0.21
N LEU A 132 2.39 13.36 -0.95
CA LEU A 132 3.63 12.57 -1.04
C LEU A 132 4.37 12.51 0.29
N ALA A 133 4.50 13.65 0.99
CA ALA A 133 5.19 13.74 2.28
C ALA A 133 4.46 12.95 3.37
N VAL A 134 3.12 13.06 3.39
CA VAL A 134 2.27 12.30 4.30
C VAL A 134 2.41 10.80 4.04
N ARG A 135 2.27 10.36 2.78
CA ARG A 135 2.45 8.95 2.43
C ARG A 135 3.82 8.43 2.85
N PHE A 136 4.89 9.19 2.57
CA PHE A 136 6.24 8.79 2.94
C PHE A 136 6.36 8.52 4.44
N LYS A 137 5.79 9.39 5.28
CA LYS A 137 5.81 9.21 6.75
C LYS A 137 4.97 8.03 7.21
N LEU A 138 3.80 7.81 6.60
CA LEU A 138 2.97 6.64 6.87
C LEU A 138 3.71 5.33 6.57
N VAL A 139 4.39 5.27 5.42
CA VAL A 139 5.21 4.12 5.01
C VAL A 139 6.39 3.91 5.94
N GLN A 140 7.16 4.97 6.23
CA GLN A 140 8.32 4.90 7.11
C GLN A 140 7.94 4.40 8.52
N ALA A 141 6.79 4.83 9.03
CA ALA A 141 6.27 4.40 10.32
C ALA A 141 5.48 3.09 10.27
N GLN A 142 5.22 2.53 9.08
CA GLN A 142 4.35 1.38 8.86
C GLN A 142 2.95 1.56 9.47
N LEU A 143 2.32 2.72 9.23
CA LEU A 143 1.00 3.08 9.74
C LEU A 143 0.00 3.32 8.61
N LEU A 144 -1.26 2.96 8.85
CA LEU A 144 -2.39 3.25 7.95
C LEU A 144 -2.10 2.88 6.48
N PRO A 145 -1.81 1.60 6.19
CA PRO A 145 -1.56 1.15 4.82
C PRO A 145 -2.75 1.44 3.88
N ASP A 146 -3.98 1.42 4.39
CA ASP A 146 -5.19 1.84 3.66
C ASP A 146 -5.11 3.30 3.21
N LEU A 147 -4.68 4.20 4.09
CA LEU A 147 -4.51 5.62 3.76
C LEU A 147 -3.38 5.82 2.76
N ALA A 148 -2.24 5.16 2.95
CA ALA A 148 -1.12 5.24 2.02
C ALA A 148 -1.52 4.81 0.60
N LEU A 149 -2.28 3.71 0.48
CA LEU A 149 -2.85 3.25 -0.78
C LEU A 149 -3.86 4.25 -1.35
N ARG A 150 -4.78 4.76 -0.53
CA ARG A 150 -5.78 5.74 -0.96
C ARG A 150 -5.12 7.00 -1.51
N LEU A 151 -4.14 7.57 -0.80
CA LEU A 151 -3.37 8.73 -1.24
C LEU A 151 -2.63 8.46 -2.56
N THR A 152 -2.08 7.26 -2.72
CA THR A 152 -1.42 6.86 -3.95
C THR A 152 -2.39 6.89 -5.13
N ILE A 153 -3.58 6.29 -4.96
CA ILE A 153 -4.61 6.21 -6.02
C ILE A 153 -5.21 7.59 -6.35
N THR A 154 -5.45 8.44 -5.34
CA THR A 154 -6.23 9.67 -5.55
C THR A 154 -5.41 10.92 -5.83
N HIS A 155 -4.14 10.98 -5.42
CA HIS A 155 -3.34 12.20 -5.49
C HIS A 155 -1.96 12.03 -6.11
N ILE A 156 -1.28 10.89 -5.91
CA ILE A 156 0.14 10.73 -6.28
C ILE A 156 0.32 10.04 -7.64
N HIS A 157 -0.49 9.02 -7.93
CA HIS A 157 -0.53 8.30 -9.21
C HIS A 157 0.82 7.65 -9.62
N ASP A 158 1.56 7.11 -8.66
CA ASP A 158 2.80 6.33 -8.87
C ASP A 158 2.63 4.87 -8.40
N GLU A 159 1.46 4.28 -8.67
CA GLU A 159 1.04 2.95 -8.19
C GLU A 159 2.08 1.86 -8.45
N VAL A 160 2.70 1.90 -9.63
CA VAL A 160 3.73 0.95 -10.07
C VAL A 160 4.98 1.02 -9.19
N ASN A 161 5.47 2.23 -8.90
CA ASN A 161 6.69 2.42 -8.12
C ASN A 161 6.43 2.13 -6.64
N PHE A 162 5.29 2.60 -6.13
CA PHE A 162 4.86 2.35 -4.77
C PHE A 162 4.78 0.85 -4.48
N LEU A 163 4.02 0.09 -5.28
CA LEU A 163 3.88 -1.35 -5.06
C LEU A 163 5.20 -2.11 -5.21
N ASN A 164 6.02 -1.78 -6.20
CA ASN A 164 7.31 -2.45 -6.37
C ASN A 164 8.27 -2.21 -5.19
N GLY A 165 8.20 -1.04 -4.55
CA GLY A 165 8.94 -0.72 -3.33
C GLY A 165 8.43 -1.53 -2.14
N GLU A 166 7.12 -1.44 -1.86
CA GLU A 166 6.52 -2.10 -0.69
C GLU A 166 6.60 -3.62 -0.76
N LEU A 167 6.39 -4.20 -1.94
CA LEU A 167 6.44 -5.65 -2.14
C LEU A 167 7.84 -6.24 -1.98
N ALA A 168 8.89 -5.45 -2.25
CA ALA A 168 10.27 -5.88 -2.06
C ALA A 168 10.76 -5.72 -0.62
N GLY A 169 10.16 -4.81 0.15
CA GLY A 169 10.56 -4.48 1.52
C GLY A 169 9.73 -5.20 2.58
N LEU A 170 8.49 -4.76 2.78
CA LEU A 170 7.68 -5.07 3.97
C LEU A 170 6.23 -5.41 3.61
N PRO A 171 5.99 -6.48 2.84
CA PRO A 171 4.67 -6.73 2.28
C PRO A 171 3.64 -7.17 3.34
N SER A 172 4.10 -7.68 4.50
CA SER A 172 3.25 -8.00 5.66
C SER A 172 2.56 -6.79 6.28
N TRP A 173 3.14 -5.59 6.13
CA TRP A 173 2.55 -4.36 6.67
C TRP A 173 1.20 -4.08 6.00
N ILE A 174 1.12 -4.16 4.67
CA ILE A 174 -0.12 -3.94 3.93
C ILE A 174 -1.18 -5.01 4.31
N LEU A 175 -0.75 -6.24 4.59
CA LEU A 175 -1.67 -7.32 5.00
C LEU A 175 -2.20 -7.19 6.44
N SER A 176 -1.49 -6.47 7.31
CA SER A 176 -1.82 -6.40 8.74
C SER A 176 -3.13 -5.68 9.04
N GLN A 177 -3.70 -4.91 8.11
CA GLN A 177 -4.95 -4.16 8.30
C GLN A 177 -6.04 -4.59 7.31
N SER A 178 -6.88 -5.53 7.72
CA SER A 178 -7.66 -6.34 6.78
C SER A 178 -9.04 -5.79 6.38
N THR A 179 -9.61 -4.80 7.08
CA THR A 179 -11.04 -4.51 6.90
C THR A 179 -11.39 -3.64 5.69
N ASN A 180 -10.50 -2.75 5.22
CA ASN A 180 -10.81 -1.79 4.14
C ASN A 180 -9.83 -1.78 2.96
N ILE A 181 -8.83 -2.67 2.94
CA ILE A 181 -7.77 -2.64 1.91
C ILE A 181 -8.19 -3.30 0.60
N ALA A 182 -9.07 -4.31 0.62
CA ALA A 182 -9.42 -5.07 -0.57
C ALA A 182 -9.98 -4.23 -1.75
N PRO A 183 -10.88 -3.23 -1.53
CA PRO A 183 -11.31 -2.33 -2.59
C PRO A 183 -10.16 -1.49 -3.16
N LEU A 184 -9.25 -1.01 -2.31
CA LEU A 184 -8.09 -0.21 -2.72
C LEU A 184 -7.11 -1.04 -3.56
N ILE A 185 -6.81 -2.27 -3.15
CA ILE A 185 -5.95 -3.15 -3.96
C ILE A 185 -6.62 -3.51 -5.29
N THR A 186 -7.95 -3.69 -5.29
CA THR A 186 -8.69 -3.90 -6.54
C THR A 186 -8.57 -2.70 -7.46
N ALA A 187 -8.68 -1.48 -6.94
CA ALA A 187 -8.46 -0.25 -7.70
C ALA A 187 -7.02 -0.15 -8.24
N MET A 188 -6.00 -0.45 -7.42
CA MET A 188 -4.59 -0.52 -7.85
C MET A 188 -4.41 -1.53 -9.00
N LYS A 189 -4.96 -2.74 -8.86
CA LYS A 189 -4.88 -3.79 -9.89
C LYS A 189 -5.51 -3.32 -11.20
N ASN A 190 -6.70 -2.71 -11.14
CA ASN A 190 -7.38 -2.20 -12.33
C ASN A 190 -6.52 -1.13 -13.01
N LYS A 191 -5.96 -0.20 -12.23
CA LYS A 191 -5.08 0.86 -12.75
C LYS A 191 -3.81 0.30 -13.39
N LEU A 192 -3.17 -0.70 -12.77
CA LEU A 192 -2.01 -1.38 -13.35
C LEU A 192 -2.35 -2.08 -14.67
N CYS A 193 -3.52 -2.69 -14.78
CA CYS A 193 -3.96 -3.32 -16.03
C CYS A 193 -4.24 -2.27 -17.13
N GLU A 194 -4.80 -1.11 -16.78
CA GLU A 194 -4.93 0.01 -17.71
C GLU A 194 -3.56 0.47 -18.22
N LEU A 195 -2.61 0.71 -17.30
CA LEU A 195 -1.23 1.09 -17.65
C LEU A 195 -0.54 0.04 -18.53
N ALA A 196 -0.74 -1.26 -18.23
CA ALA A 196 -0.21 -2.34 -19.06
C ALA A 196 -0.81 -2.31 -20.48
N LYS A 197 -2.12 -2.07 -20.60
CA LYS A 197 -2.82 -1.97 -21.88
C LYS A 197 -2.36 -0.75 -22.67
N GLU A 198 -2.15 0.38 -22.01
CA GLU A 198 -1.60 1.59 -22.62
C GLU A 198 -0.17 1.36 -23.12
N GLU A 199 0.71 0.80 -22.29
CA GLU A 199 2.12 0.57 -22.63
C GLU A 199 2.25 -0.44 -23.78
N THR A 200 1.47 -1.51 -23.75
CA THR A 200 1.43 -2.49 -24.84
C THR A 200 0.78 -1.93 -26.09
N GLY A 201 -0.11 -0.93 -26.01
CA GLY A 201 -0.73 -0.28 -27.16
C GLY A 201 0.19 0.65 -27.95
N LYS A 202 1.35 1.04 -27.39
CA LYS A 202 2.32 1.93 -28.06
C LYS A 202 2.96 1.26 -29.27
N GLU A 203 3.32 2.07 -30.28
CA GLU A 203 4.11 1.62 -31.44
C GLU A 203 5.47 1.06 -31.01
N SER A 204 6.09 1.70 -30.02
CA SER A 204 7.34 1.27 -29.40
C SER A 204 7.18 1.11 -27.88
N PRO A 205 6.72 -0.06 -27.39
CA PRO A 205 6.56 -0.32 -25.96
C PRO A 205 7.91 -0.30 -25.22
N THR A 206 7.93 0.34 -24.05
CA THR A 206 9.10 0.42 -23.20
C THR A 206 9.20 -0.85 -22.35
N GLN A 207 10.20 -1.68 -22.65
CA GLN A 207 10.42 -2.96 -21.95
C GLN A 207 10.60 -2.77 -20.43
N LEU A 208 11.25 -1.67 -20.01
CA LEU A 208 11.42 -1.34 -18.59
C LEU A 208 10.07 -1.08 -17.90
N GLU A 209 9.18 -0.29 -18.51
CA GLU A 209 7.88 0.02 -17.91
C GLU A 209 6.97 -1.22 -17.90
N MET A 210 6.96 -2.00 -18.98
CA MET A 210 6.27 -3.30 -19.00
C MET A 210 6.77 -4.23 -17.88
N ALA A 211 8.09 -4.31 -17.66
CA ALA A 211 8.64 -5.10 -16.57
C ALA A 211 8.18 -4.62 -15.19
N LYS A 212 8.20 -3.30 -14.93
CA LYS A 212 7.75 -2.73 -13.65
C LYS A 212 6.26 -2.99 -13.41
N ILE A 213 5.42 -2.78 -14.43
CA ILE A 213 3.97 -3.00 -14.34
C ILE A 213 3.67 -4.48 -14.13
N LEU A 214 4.25 -5.36 -14.95
CA LEU A 214 4.06 -6.81 -14.83
C LEU A 214 4.49 -7.32 -13.46
N ARG A 215 5.64 -6.85 -12.95
CA ARG A 215 6.11 -7.19 -11.61
C ARG A 215 5.12 -6.77 -10.51
N ALA A 216 4.57 -5.56 -10.59
CA ALA A 216 3.57 -5.10 -9.63
C ALA A 216 2.29 -5.95 -9.69
N ILE A 217 1.83 -6.31 -10.89
CA ILE A 217 0.67 -7.21 -11.08
C ILE A 217 0.96 -8.59 -10.48
N ILE A 218 2.11 -9.19 -10.79
CA ILE A 218 2.54 -10.48 -10.21
C ILE A 218 2.49 -10.42 -8.69
N GLY A 219 3.01 -9.35 -8.10
CA GLY A 219 2.95 -9.14 -6.66
C GLY A 219 1.53 -9.06 -6.12
N LEU A 220 0.63 -8.33 -6.78
CA LEU A 220 -0.77 -8.27 -6.37
C LEU A 220 -1.47 -9.63 -6.42
N LEU A 221 -1.28 -10.39 -7.52
CA LEU A 221 -1.93 -11.69 -7.70
C LEU A 221 -1.34 -12.76 -6.77
N GLY A 222 -0.01 -12.82 -6.69
CA GLY A 222 0.70 -13.84 -5.94
C GLY A 222 0.74 -13.59 -4.44
N PHE A 223 0.91 -12.33 -4.01
CA PHE A 223 1.05 -12.00 -2.59
C PHE A 223 -0.29 -11.80 -1.89
N PHE A 224 -1.25 -11.13 -2.54
CA PHE A 224 -2.57 -10.86 -1.95
C PHE A 224 -3.63 -11.91 -2.33
N GLY A 225 -3.32 -12.83 -3.25
CA GLY A 225 -4.26 -13.86 -3.69
C GLY A 225 -5.49 -13.31 -4.42
N ILE A 226 -5.41 -12.07 -4.91
CA ILE A 226 -6.54 -11.41 -5.58
C ILE A 226 -6.70 -12.02 -6.96
N LYS A 227 -7.91 -12.49 -7.27
CA LYS A 227 -8.21 -13.03 -8.59
C LYS A 227 -8.31 -11.89 -9.60
N ALA A 228 -7.59 -12.04 -10.72
CA ALA A 228 -7.81 -11.23 -11.91
C ALA A 228 -9.01 -11.76 -12.72
N THR A 229 -9.65 -10.87 -13.49
CA THR A 229 -10.65 -11.26 -14.48
C THR A 229 -9.96 -11.84 -15.73
N GLU A 230 -10.71 -12.53 -16.58
CA GLU A 230 -10.16 -13.05 -17.84
C GLU A 230 -9.57 -11.94 -18.72
N GLU A 231 -10.21 -10.78 -18.78
CA GLU A 231 -9.70 -9.61 -19.50
C GLU A 231 -8.36 -9.11 -18.93
N GLN A 232 -8.22 -9.08 -17.60
CA GLN A 232 -6.98 -8.68 -16.94
C GLN A 232 -5.84 -9.66 -17.24
N TYR A 233 -6.13 -10.97 -17.29
CA TYR A 233 -5.15 -11.97 -17.73
C TYR A 233 -4.76 -11.77 -19.20
N ARG A 234 -5.71 -11.46 -20.08
CA ARG A 234 -5.41 -11.18 -21.51
C ARG A 234 -4.45 -10.01 -21.67
N VAL A 235 -4.65 -8.92 -20.92
CA VAL A 235 -3.72 -7.79 -20.92
C VAL A 235 -2.30 -8.23 -20.52
N CYS A 236 -2.18 -9.07 -19.48
CA CYS A 236 -0.88 -9.60 -19.07
C CYS A 236 -0.27 -10.52 -20.15
N PHE A 237 -1.07 -11.33 -20.84
CA PHE A 237 -0.60 -12.15 -21.95
C PHE A 237 -0.10 -11.32 -23.13
N ASP A 238 -0.69 -10.16 -23.39
CA ASP A 238 -0.21 -9.23 -24.41
C ASP A 238 1.13 -8.60 -24.02
N VAL A 239 1.33 -8.30 -22.74
CA VAL A 239 2.67 -7.91 -22.22
C VAL A 239 3.67 -9.03 -22.48
N ILE A 240 3.34 -10.28 -22.13
CA ILE A 240 4.23 -11.43 -22.31
C ILE A 240 4.63 -11.61 -23.78
N ARG A 241 3.68 -11.51 -24.71
CA ARG A 241 3.95 -11.64 -26.16
C ARG A 241 4.86 -10.55 -26.71
N LYS A 242 4.94 -9.39 -26.05
CA LYS A 242 5.80 -8.27 -26.42
C LYS A 242 7.11 -8.21 -25.64
N SER A 243 7.29 -9.07 -24.64
CA SER A 243 8.53 -9.23 -23.88
C SER A 243 9.65 -9.71 -24.78
N ASN A 244 10.78 -9.00 -24.80
CA ASN A 244 11.97 -9.39 -25.58
C ASN A 244 13.30 -9.15 -24.86
N THR A 245 13.26 -8.69 -23.60
CA THR A 245 14.46 -8.54 -22.76
C THR A 245 14.50 -9.64 -21.71
N GLU A 246 15.72 -9.97 -21.25
CA GLU A 246 15.97 -10.90 -20.13
C GLU A 246 14.97 -10.68 -18.99
N ARG A 247 14.93 -9.45 -18.45
CA ARG A 247 14.08 -9.10 -17.31
C ARG A 247 12.59 -9.34 -17.59
N THR A 248 12.10 -8.96 -18.76
CA THR A 248 10.68 -9.13 -19.12
C THR A 248 10.31 -10.60 -19.33
N ILE A 249 11.21 -11.41 -19.89
CA ILE A 249 10.98 -12.84 -20.11
C ILE A 249 10.95 -13.59 -18.77
N GLU A 250 11.90 -13.30 -17.88
CA GLU A 250 11.92 -13.90 -16.54
C GLU A 250 10.66 -13.57 -15.73
N LEU A 251 10.21 -12.30 -15.77
CA LEU A 251 8.96 -11.91 -15.14
C LEU A 251 7.74 -12.56 -15.80
N SER A 252 7.75 -12.72 -17.14
CA SER A 252 6.71 -13.43 -17.88
C SER A 252 6.61 -14.89 -17.43
N LEU A 253 7.76 -15.56 -17.25
CA LEU A 253 7.83 -16.92 -16.74
C LEU A 253 7.32 -17.01 -15.31
N CYS A 254 7.73 -16.09 -14.43
CA CYS A 254 7.21 -16.01 -13.06
C CYS A 254 5.69 -15.84 -13.04
N PHE A 255 5.14 -14.96 -13.88
CA PHE A 255 3.69 -14.77 -14.02
C PHE A 255 2.99 -16.06 -14.45
N ILE A 256 3.51 -16.74 -15.47
CA ILE A 256 2.95 -18.01 -15.96
C ILE A 256 2.88 -19.06 -14.86
N LEU A 257 3.94 -19.17 -14.05
CA LEU A 257 4.01 -20.15 -12.96
C LEU A 257 3.09 -19.80 -11.79
N ILE A 258 3.03 -18.52 -11.41
CA ILE A 258 2.14 -18.04 -10.34
C ILE A 258 0.66 -18.16 -10.74
N CYS A 259 0.34 -17.83 -11.99
CA CYS A 259 -1.00 -17.86 -12.55
C CYS A 259 -1.29 -19.12 -13.37
N ALA A 260 -0.59 -20.22 -13.07
CA ALA A 260 -0.64 -21.46 -13.84
C ALA A 260 -2.07 -22.00 -14.05
N GLU A 261 -2.93 -21.89 -13.04
CA GLU A 261 -4.35 -22.27 -13.16
C GLU A 261 -5.03 -21.62 -14.38
N GLN A 262 -4.79 -20.34 -14.60
CA GLN A 262 -5.46 -19.56 -15.65
C GLN A 262 -4.80 -19.79 -17.01
N VAL A 263 -3.46 -19.93 -17.03
CA VAL A 263 -2.73 -20.31 -18.24
C VAL A 263 -3.17 -21.69 -18.74
N LEU A 264 -3.39 -22.65 -17.84
CA LEU A 264 -3.83 -24.01 -18.20
C LEU A 264 -5.25 -24.05 -18.77
N ARG A 265 -6.10 -23.07 -18.43
CA ARG A 265 -7.46 -22.92 -18.95
C ARG A 265 -7.53 -22.29 -20.35
N LEU A 266 -6.45 -21.69 -20.84
CA LEU A 266 -6.40 -21.12 -22.18
C LEU A 266 -6.58 -22.18 -23.27
N PRO A 267 -7.14 -21.82 -24.45
CA PRO A 267 -7.13 -22.67 -25.62
C PRO A 267 -5.71 -23.17 -25.93
N ILE A 268 -5.57 -24.44 -26.32
CA ILE A 268 -4.27 -25.12 -26.53
C ILE A 268 -3.34 -24.29 -27.44
N ARG A 269 -3.86 -23.71 -28.52
CA ARG A 269 -3.08 -22.88 -29.44
C ARG A 269 -2.50 -21.63 -28.77
N GLU A 270 -3.32 -20.90 -28.02
CA GLU A 270 -2.89 -19.68 -27.34
C GLU A 270 -1.92 -19.98 -26.21
N ARG A 271 -2.22 -21.01 -25.41
CA ARG A 271 -1.35 -21.48 -24.34
C ARG A 271 0.03 -21.88 -24.86
N ASN A 272 0.08 -22.72 -25.90
CA ASN A 272 1.34 -23.18 -26.46
C ASN A 272 2.11 -22.05 -27.13
N GLY A 273 1.43 -21.10 -27.78
CA GLY A 273 2.08 -19.90 -28.33
C GLY A 273 2.73 -19.03 -27.25
N LEU A 274 2.02 -18.80 -26.13
CA LEU A 274 2.54 -18.05 -24.99
C LEU A 274 3.75 -18.73 -24.36
N LEU A 275 3.68 -20.04 -24.17
CA LEU A 275 4.75 -20.82 -23.56
C LEU A 275 5.97 -20.92 -24.48
N ARG A 276 5.80 -21.19 -25.78
CA ARG A 276 6.93 -21.20 -26.71
C ARG A 276 7.66 -19.87 -26.74
N HIS A 277 6.93 -18.75 -26.74
CA HIS A 277 7.55 -17.41 -26.71
C HIS A 277 8.50 -17.23 -25.52
N VAL A 278 8.11 -17.70 -24.34
CA VAL A 278 8.92 -17.57 -23.11
C VAL A 278 9.99 -18.65 -23.02
N LEU A 279 9.67 -19.90 -23.37
CA LEU A 279 10.54 -21.05 -23.19
C LEU A 279 11.61 -21.20 -24.27
N GLU A 280 11.34 -20.75 -25.49
CA GLU A 280 12.32 -20.74 -26.59
C GLU A 280 13.18 -19.46 -26.60
N SER A 281 12.98 -18.57 -25.62
CA SER A 281 13.72 -17.32 -25.54
C SER A 281 15.18 -17.58 -25.16
N THR A 282 16.12 -17.11 -25.98
CA THR A 282 17.56 -17.26 -25.75
C THR A 282 18.18 -16.14 -24.92
N VAL A 283 17.36 -15.16 -24.50
CA VAL A 283 17.84 -13.98 -23.75
C VAL A 283 18.05 -14.25 -22.26
N THR A 284 17.61 -15.40 -21.75
CA THR A 284 17.78 -15.81 -20.35
C THR A 284 17.87 -17.34 -20.26
N GLU A 285 18.64 -17.84 -19.30
CA GLU A 285 18.76 -19.28 -19.02
C GLU A 285 17.66 -19.80 -18.09
N MET A 286 16.87 -18.90 -17.47
CA MET A 286 15.86 -19.27 -16.47
C MET A 286 14.85 -20.32 -16.97
N PRO A 287 14.32 -20.27 -18.21
CA PRO A 287 13.46 -21.32 -18.74
C PRO A 287 14.10 -22.71 -18.74
N ALA A 288 15.36 -22.80 -19.15
CA ALA A 288 16.10 -24.06 -19.21
C ALA A 288 16.36 -24.62 -17.81
N LEU A 289 16.76 -23.77 -16.87
CA LEU A 289 16.94 -24.15 -15.47
C LEU A 289 15.64 -24.69 -14.85
N ILE A 290 14.52 -23.99 -15.06
CA ILE A 290 13.21 -24.48 -14.57
C ILE A 290 12.84 -25.82 -15.22
N ALA A 291 13.14 -26.01 -16.51
CA ALA A 291 12.91 -27.28 -17.18
C ALA A 291 13.73 -28.43 -16.55
N VAL A 292 15.01 -28.20 -16.25
CA VAL A 292 15.88 -29.16 -15.52
C VAL A 292 15.29 -29.51 -14.15
N GLU A 293 14.90 -28.51 -13.35
CA GLU A 293 14.31 -28.74 -12.03
C GLU A 293 12.97 -29.50 -12.11
N PHE A 294 12.15 -29.18 -13.12
CA PHE A 294 10.95 -29.93 -13.43
C PHE A 294 11.23 -31.36 -13.91
N ALA A 295 12.29 -31.60 -14.68
CA ALA A 295 12.70 -32.95 -15.05
C ALA A 295 13.15 -33.75 -13.82
N ALA A 296 13.86 -33.11 -12.88
CA ALA A 296 14.33 -33.67 -11.63
C ALA A 296 13.25 -33.79 -10.53
N ASN A 297 12.02 -33.34 -10.78
CA ASN A 297 10.91 -33.27 -9.81
C ASN A 297 11.19 -32.38 -8.58
N GLN A 298 12.05 -31.37 -8.73
CA GLN A 298 12.45 -30.43 -7.68
C GLN A 298 11.57 -29.17 -7.68
N ILE A 299 10.26 -29.33 -7.41
CA ILE A 299 9.30 -28.20 -7.46
C ILE A 299 9.64 -27.10 -6.45
N LEU A 300 10.22 -27.46 -5.30
CA LEU A 300 10.63 -26.48 -4.30
C LEU A 300 11.73 -25.55 -4.83
N GLN A 301 12.64 -26.04 -5.67
CA GLN A 301 13.67 -25.22 -6.30
C GLN A 301 13.05 -24.25 -7.30
N VAL A 302 12.05 -24.68 -8.07
CA VAL A 302 11.30 -23.78 -8.97
C VAL A 302 10.60 -22.67 -8.18
N GLU A 303 10.00 -22.98 -7.04
CA GLU A 303 9.43 -21.95 -6.16
C GLU A 303 10.48 -20.97 -5.64
N GLU A 304 11.64 -21.48 -5.20
CA GLU A 304 12.74 -20.67 -4.69
C GLU A 304 13.30 -19.74 -5.76
N MET A 305 13.55 -20.24 -6.97
CA MET A 305 13.97 -19.44 -8.13
C MET A 305 12.98 -18.30 -8.44
N VAL A 306 11.67 -18.58 -8.44
CA VAL A 306 10.64 -17.55 -8.67
C VAL A 306 10.65 -16.52 -7.56
N ARG A 307 10.74 -16.93 -6.29
CA ARG A 307 10.80 -16.01 -5.15
C ARG A 307 12.06 -15.15 -5.17
N GLU A 308 13.21 -15.72 -5.51
CA GLU A 308 14.48 -15.00 -5.61
C GLU A 308 14.42 -13.96 -6.73
N LYS A 309 13.96 -14.37 -7.93
CA LYS A 309 13.85 -13.45 -9.08
C LYS A 309 12.87 -12.31 -8.81
N LEU A 310 11.82 -12.60 -8.05
CA LEU A 310 10.85 -11.61 -7.62
C LEU A 310 11.26 -10.86 -6.35
N LYS A 311 12.23 -11.31 -5.55
CA LYS A 311 12.50 -10.75 -4.21
C LYS A 311 11.20 -10.56 -3.39
N MET A 312 10.29 -11.52 -3.47
CA MET A 312 8.98 -11.48 -2.82
C MET A 312 8.64 -12.84 -2.22
N GLY A 313 8.08 -12.86 -1.01
CA GLY A 313 7.64 -14.07 -0.31
C GLY A 313 6.30 -14.63 -0.83
N ILE A 314 6.18 -14.82 -2.15
CA ILE A 314 4.93 -15.27 -2.79
C ILE A 314 4.72 -16.78 -2.58
N MET A 315 3.47 -17.18 -2.31
CA MET A 315 3.07 -18.58 -2.35
C MET A 315 2.62 -18.97 -3.75
N ILE A 316 3.15 -20.06 -4.28
CA ILE A 316 2.77 -20.59 -5.59
C ILE A 316 1.93 -21.86 -5.38
N PRO A 317 0.72 -21.96 -5.94
CA PRO A 317 -0.09 -23.16 -5.76
C PRO A 317 0.54 -24.40 -6.42
N LYS A 318 1.00 -25.35 -5.60
CA LYS A 318 1.72 -26.55 -6.04
C LYS A 318 0.95 -27.41 -7.04
N LEU A 319 -0.36 -27.54 -6.87
CA LEU A 319 -1.21 -28.36 -7.75
C LEU A 319 -1.03 -27.99 -9.23
N TYR A 320 -1.04 -26.69 -9.54
CA TYR A 320 -0.90 -26.23 -10.92
C TYR A 320 0.55 -26.27 -11.40
N LEU A 321 1.54 -26.17 -10.51
CA LEU A 321 2.94 -26.40 -10.86
C LEU A 321 3.19 -27.83 -11.33
N PHE A 322 2.57 -28.84 -10.71
CA PHE A 322 2.66 -30.23 -11.20
C PHE A 322 2.06 -30.39 -12.60
N GLU A 323 0.97 -29.71 -12.91
CA GLU A 323 0.39 -29.74 -14.27
C GLU A 323 1.27 -28.98 -15.28
N MET A 324 1.84 -27.84 -14.88
CA MET A 324 2.83 -27.12 -15.69
C MET A 324 4.08 -27.96 -15.95
N GLN A 325 4.56 -28.72 -14.96
CA GLN A 325 5.70 -29.63 -15.09
C GLN A 325 5.47 -30.67 -16.20
N LYS A 326 4.27 -31.30 -16.24
CA LYS A 326 3.90 -32.24 -17.30
C LYS A 326 3.93 -31.57 -18.67
N LEU A 327 3.44 -30.34 -18.73
CA LEU A 327 3.35 -29.58 -19.96
C LEU A 327 4.74 -29.13 -20.46
N PHE A 328 5.63 -28.70 -19.56
CA PHE A 328 7.01 -28.38 -19.89
C PHE A 328 7.73 -29.58 -20.52
N LYS A 329 7.51 -30.80 -20.00
CA LYS A 329 8.05 -32.04 -20.61
C LYS A 329 7.59 -32.28 -22.05
N THR A 330 6.36 -31.86 -22.38
CA THR A 330 5.83 -31.98 -23.76
C THR A 330 6.40 -30.92 -24.71
N VAL A 331 6.84 -29.78 -24.19
CA VAL A 331 7.45 -28.68 -24.97
C VAL A 331 8.99 -28.80 -25.01
N GLU A 332 9.60 -29.45 -24.01
CA GLU A 332 11.04 -29.72 -23.87
C GLU A 332 11.66 -30.43 -25.09
N VAL A 333 10.89 -31.26 -25.78
CA VAL A 333 11.36 -32.02 -26.95
C VAL A 333 11.93 -31.09 -28.04
N ASP A 334 11.44 -29.86 -28.13
CA ASP A 334 11.90 -28.87 -29.12
C ASP A 334 13.04 -27.96 -28.60
N ILE A 335 13.19 -27.79 -27.27
CA ILE A 335 14.11 -26.81 -26.66
C ILE A 335 15.51 -27.39 -26.45
N TYR A 336 15.62 -28.63 -25.94
CA TYR A 336 16.92 -29.30 -25.78
C TYR A 336 17.61 -29.59 -27.12
N ALA A 337 16.84 -29.80 -28.18
CA ALA A 337 17.37 -29.96 -29.53
C ALA A 337 18.11 -28.69 -30.00
N LYS A 338 17.59 -27.50 -29.67
CA LYS A 338 18.22 -26.22 -30.00
C LYS A 338 19.42 -25.89 -29.10
N PHE A 339 19.31 -26.12 -27.78
CA PHE A 339 20.39 -25.78 -26.84
C PHE A 339 21.65 -26.64 -27.06
N ARG A 340 21.51 -27.91 -27.49
CA ARG A 340 22.66 -28.72 -27.91
C ARG A 340 23.33 -28.21 -29.19
N GLN A 341 22.55 -27.74 -30.17
CA GLN A 341 23.11 -27.17 -31.39
C GLN A 341 23.91 -25.88 -31.13
N THR A 342 23.51 -25.06 -30.15
CA THR A 342 24.21 -23.80 -29.82
C THR A 342 25.48 -24.01 -28.97
N GLN A 343 25.70 -25.19 -28.39
CA GLN A 343 26.96 -25.54 -27.71
C GLN A 343 27.94 -26.33 -28.60
N GLU A 344 27.50 -26.74 -29.79
CA GLU A 344 28.31 -27.44 -30.78
C GLU A 344 28.84 -26.50 -31.89
N GLU A 345 28.44 -25.21 -31.87
CA GLU A 345 29.02 -24.09 -32.64
C GLU A 345 29.91 -23.23 -31.74
#